data_AF-A0A254QX13-F1
#
_entry.id   AF-A0A254QX13-F1
#
_cell.length_a   1.000
_cell.length_b   1.000
_cell.length_c   1.000
_cell.angle_alpha   90.00
_cell.angle_beta   90.00
_cell.angle_gamma   90.00
#
_symmetry.space_group_name_H-M   'P 1'
#
loop_
_entity.id
_entity.type
_entity.pdbx_description
1 polymer ?
#
loop_
_entity_poly.entity_id
_entity_poly.type
_entity_poly.pdbx_seq_one_letter_code
_entity_poly.pdbx_strand_id
1 'polypeptide(L)'
;MKIAIFIPNEQWSGSAGVRIRYDRIRPLLAAAGHEMELFAIDAVRDGKGLDADICLLSKCNDARAIALAARLQASGKRVGVDIFDDYFSQTEDPRFVHLRVWFRSLLPHLDFILCATEAMRGLMHDLAPGLPCHVLNDPHGGYDPALLAERLEANAARARATRTLEIGWFGTGDNPHFSVGLQDLAAMSGALAGLRGGGYRPRLSILTNKRAMTVDRLELLSRLPVPYRLEEWTEERETALISRSLVCFLPVNAQNFSVVKSLNRGITTLTKGAQVLSAGYRLYDPLEEFVYRDAAEIVGDLDRNRLRLRKDTLSSFSRLMRDLGDPAGEAVRLADFLSALPVRAVPGAAPVLAVIHGVASTGDIHKTVQKLDCLSVPCPVNRVRLNFDVDPAFDPRGGHVDVALSERAMAALAPRWRDRVRPGQDKVAGRLRLDAADLPQLRPVRPQLRRFRHLLALERYHEDLALVGALLDLLFDDVRVFLSERNSPYLTRLPHPAGRVPERMAAE
;
A
#
# COMPACT_ATOMS: atom_id res chain seq x y z
N MET A 1 -15.45 21.89 -0.05
CA MET A 1 -13.99 21.67 0.04
C MET A 1 -13.54 20.92 -1.20
N LYS A 2 -12.33 21.21 -1.70
CA LYS A 2 -11.64 20.46 -2.75
C LYS A 2 -10.69 19.44 -2.11
N ILE A 3 -10.86 18.17 -2.47
CA ILE A 3 -10.07 17.04 -1.95
C ILE A 3 -9.29 16.42 -3.11
N ALA A 4 -7.97 16.46 -3.06
CA ALA A 4 -7.09 15.78 -4.01
C ALA A 4 -6.54 14.50 -3.40
N ILE A 5 -6.74 13.37 -4.05
CA ILE A 5 -6.20 12.07 -3.62
C ILE A 5 -5.08 11.66 -4.57
N PHE A 6 -3.85 11.60 -4.06
CA PHE A 6 -2.69 11.17 -4.82
C PHE A 6 -2.48 9.66 -4.67
N ILE A 7 -2.51 8.95 -5.79
CA ILE A 7 -2.26 7.51 -5.92
C ILE A 7 -0.91 7.25 -6.62
N PRO A 8 -0.31 6.05 -6.52
CA PRO A 8 1.07 5.84 -6.96
C PRO A 8 1.30 6.03 -8.45
N ASN A 9 0.29 5.71 -9.27
CA ASN A 9 0.25 5.91 -10.72
C ASN A 9 -1.18 5.63 -11.24
N GLU A 10 -1.42 5.90 -12.52
CA GLU A 10 -2.74 5.75 -13.16
C GLU A 10 -3.32 4.33 -13.08
N GLN A 11 -2.48 3.28 -13.08
CA GLN A 11 -2.97 1.89 -12.99
C GLN A 11 -3.65 1.59 -11.65
N TRP A 12 -3.35 2.37 -10.60
CA TRP A 12 -3.97 2.21 -9.29
C TRP A 12 -5.40 2.74 -9.23
N SER A 13 -5.86 3.52 -10.21
CA SER A 13 -7.25 3.99 -10.29
C SER A 13 -8.24 2.82 -10.34
N GLY A 14 -7.89 1.73 -11.04
CA GLY A 14 -8.70 0.51 -11.11
C GLY A 14 -8.58 -0.43 -9.91
N SER A 15 -7.72 -0.10 -8.92
CA SER A 15 -7.52 -0.96 -7.76
C SER A 15 -8.77 -1.00 -6.87
N ALA A 16 -8.98 -2.12 -6.16
CA ALA A 16 -10.09 -2.25 -5.23
C ALA A 16 -10.08 -1.15 -4.15
N GLY A 17 -8.90 -0.75 -3.67
CA GLY A 17 -8.77 0.33 -2.69
C GLY A 17 -9.36 1.64 -3.19
N VAL A 18 -9.15 1.99 -4.47
CA VAL A 18 -9.72 3.22 -5.05
C VAL A 18 -11.21 3.07 -5.35
N ARG A 19 -11.57 2.03 -6.11
CA ARG A 19 -12.95 1.82 -6.58
C ARG A 19 -13.94 1.65 -5.44
N ILE A 20 -13.52 0.98 -4.37
CA ILE A 20 -14.39 0.74 -3.21
C ILE A 20 -14.42 1.98 -2.33
N ARG A 21 -13.27 2.50 -1.93
CA ARG A 21 -13.19 3.55 -0.91
C ARG A 21 -13.61 4.92 -1.41
N TYR A 22 -13.09 5.33 -2.57
CA TYR A 22 -13.25 6.71 -3.04
C TYR A 22 -14.38 6.83 -4.05
N ASP A 23 -14.46 5.95 -5.04
CA ASP A 23 -15.44 6.09 -6.12
C ASP A 23 -16.89 5.94 -5.60
N ARG A 24 -17.11 5.13 -4.57
CA ARG A 24 -18.45 4.92 -3.98
C ARG A 24 -18.96 6.13 -3.19
N ILE A 25 -18.07 6.92 -2.58
CA ILE A 25 -18.46 8.11 -1.80
C ILE A 25 -18.36 9.41 -2.59
N ARG A 26 -17.56 9.45 -3.66
CA ARG A 26 -17.34 10.64 -4.50
C ARG A 26 -18.65 11.32 -4.94
N PRO A 27 -19.64 10.63 -5.53
CA PRO A 27 -20.89 11.29 -5.94
C PRO A 27 -21.70 11.85 -4.76
N LEU A 28 -21.59 11.23 -3.58
CA LEU A 28 -22.30 11.65 -2.37
C LEU A 28 -21.65 12.89 -1.76
N LEU A 29 -20.32 12.96 -1.79
CA LEU A 29 -19.58 14.16 -1.43
C LEU A 29 -19.85 15.31 -2.39
N ALA A 30 -19.97 15.03 -3.70
CA ALA A 30 -20.37 16.02 -4.69
C ALA A 30 -21.78 16.58 -4.42
N ALA A 31 -22.74 15.70 -4.08
CA ALA A 31 -24.08 16.13 -3.68
C ALA A 31 -24.10 17.00 -2.42
N ALA A 32 -23.12 16.83 -1.53
CA ALA A 32 -22.91 17.66 -0.34
C ALA A 32 -22.06 18.92 -0.61
N GLY A 33 -21.70 19.22 -1.86
CA GLY A 33 -20.94 20.43 -2.23
C GLY A 33 -19.41 20.30 -2.06
N HIS A 34 -18.88 19.08 -1.98
CA HIS A 34 -17.44 18.82 -1.96
C HIS A 34 -16.97 18.28 -3.30
N GLU A 35 -15.77 18.68 -3.71
CA GLU A 35 -15.11 18.17 -4.92
C GLU A 35 -14.04 17.15 -4.50
N MET A 36 -14.01 15.98 -5.14
CA MET A 36 -12.98 14.98 -4.90
C MET A 36 -12.43 14.47 -6.23
N GLU A 37 -11.13 14.61 -6.41
CA GLU A 37 -10.41 14.18 -7.60
C GLU A 37 -9.23 13.27 -7.25
N LEU A 38 -8.91 12.36 -8.16
CA LEU A 38 -7.81 11.41 -8.02
C LEU A 38 -6.74 11.74 -9.04
N PHE A 39 -5.50 11.75 -8.58
CA PHE A 39 -4.34 12.05 -9.40
C PHE A 39 -3.27 10.98 -9.19
N ALA A 40 -2.65 10.51 -10.27
CA ALA A 40 -1.33 9.90 -10.14
C ALA A 40 -0.37 10.92 -9.49
N ILE A 41 0.49 10.48 -8.58
CA ILE A 41 1.42 11.38 -7.87
C ILE A 41 2.34 12.14 -8.81
N ASP A 42 2.60 11.61 -10.01
CA ASP A 42 3.43 12.28 -11.01
C ASP A 42 2.72 13.46 -11.72
N ALA A 43 1.40 13.58 -11.56
CA ALA A 43 0.60 14.70 -12.09
C ALA A 43 0.91 16.03 -11.39
N VAL A 44 1.55 15.99 -10.20
CA VAL A 44 2.03 17.20 -9.52
C VAL A 44 3.06 17.95 -10.35
N ARG A 45 3.73 17.26 -11.30
CA ARG A 45 4.66 17.89 -12.23
C ARG A 45 3.97 18.90 -13.14
N ASP A 46 2.68 18.70 -13.39
CA ASP A 46 1.82 19.57 -14.18
C ASP A 46 0.98 20.52 -13.30
N GLY A 47 1.27 20.57 -11.99
CA GLY A 47 0.56 21.41 -11.02
C GLY A 47 -0.81 20.89 -10.59
N LYS A 48 -1.20 19.68 -11.00
CA LYS A 48 -2.53 19.13 -10.72
C LYS A 48 -2.73 18.80 -9.24
N GLY A 49 -3.90 19.15 -8.72
CA GLY A 49 -4.33 18.86 -7.35
C GLY A 49 -3.64 19.70 -6.27
N LEU A 50 -2.74 20.62 -6.63
CA LEU A 50 -2.02 21.47 -5.66
C LEU A 50 -2.88 22.64 -5.14
N ASP A 51 -3.97 22.98 -5.83
CA ASP A 51 -4.92 24.01 -5.43
C ASP A 51 -5.96 23.51 -4.40
N ALA A 52 -6.07 22.20 -4.20
CA ALA A 52 -7.02 21.58 -3.28
C ALA A 52 -6.89 22.08 -1.83
N ASP A 53 -7.98 22.02 -1.06
CA ASP A 53 -7.98 22.37 0.36
C ASP A 53 -7.33 21.26 1.20
N ILE A 54 -7.57 20.02 0.78
CA ILE A 54 -7.15 18.79 1.44
C ILE A 54 -6.46 17.90 0.42
N CYS A 55 -5.29 17.41 0.78
CA CYS A 55 -4.51 16.48 -0.04
C CYS A 55 -4.30 15.17 0.73
N LEU A 56 -4.69 14.05 0.13
CA LEU A 56 -4.58 12.73 0.72
C LEU A 56 -3.59 11.88 -0.06
N LEU A 57 -2.60 11.32 0.64
CA LEU A 57 -1.61 10.40 0.08
C LEU A 57 -2.10 8.95 0.26
N SER A 58 -2.45 8.27 -0.83
CA SER A 58 -3.03 6.92 -0.77
C SER A 58 -2.07 5.89 -1.39
N LYS A 59 -1.40 5.10 -0.54
CA LYS A 59 -0.41 4.06 -0.94
C LYS A 59 0.83 4.57 -1.69
N CYS A 60 1.10 5.86 -1.65
CA CYS A 60 2.31 6.48 -2.23
C CYS A 60 3.53 6.28 -1.32
N ASN A 61 3.99 5.04 -1.18
CA ASN A 61 5.05 4.68 -0.23
C ASN A 61 6.47 4.95 -0.78
N ASP A 62 6.74 6.18 -1.22
CA ASP A 62 8.06 6.62 -1.66
C ASP A 62 8.32 8.12 -1.39
N ALA A 63 9.52 8.60 -1.73
CA ALA A 63 9.97 9.96 -1.44
C ALA A 63 9.16 11.06 -2.15
N ARG A 64 8.43 10.75 -3.23
CA ARG A 64 7.56 11.75 -3.88
C ARG A 64 6.46 12.20 -2.93
N ALA A 65 5.91 11.27 -2.15
CA ALA A 65 4.85 11.58 -1.18
C ALA A 65 5.35 12.44 -0.02
N ILE A 66 6.59 12.19 0.45
CA ILE A 66 7.21 12.99 1.51
C ILE A 66 7.48 14.41 1.01
N ALA A 67 8.10 14.55 -0.16
CA ALA A 67 8.36 15.84 -0.79
C ALA A 67 7.06 16.63 -1.04
N LEU A 68 6.02 15.95 -1.53
CA LEU A 68 4.72 16.54 -1.78
C LEU A 68 4.06 17.01 -0.47
N ALA A 69 4.04 16.17 0.56
CA ALA A 69 3.51 16.53 1.88
C ALA A 69 4.21 17.76 2.46
N ALA A 70 5.54 17.79 2.41
CA ALA A 70 6.32 18.93 2.90
C ALA A 70 5.99 20.22 2.14
N ARG A 71 5.89 20.16 0.80
CA ARG A 71 5.55 21.33 -0.03
C ARG A 71 4.13 21.83 0.22
N LEU A 72 3.17 20.92 0.35
CA LEU A 72 1.76 21.24 0.61
C LEU A 72 1.59 21.85 2.00
N GLN A 73 2.23 21.26 3.01
CA GLN A 73 2.24 21.77 4.38
C GLN A 73 2.86 23.17 4.47
N ALA A 74 3.98 23.41 3.76
CA ALA A 74 4.58 24.75 3.66
C ALA A 74 3.68 25.77 2.95
N SER A 75 2.70 25.30 2.17
CA SER A 75 1.69 26.15 1.51
C SER A 75 0.40 26.30 2.31
N GLY A 76 0.37 25.82 3.56
CA GLY A 76 -0.81 25.86 4.42
C GLY A 76 -1.94 24.90 4.03
N LYS A 77 -1.67 23.90 3.18
CA LYS A 77 -2.64 22.87 2.81
C LYS A 77 -2.74 21.79 3.89
N ARG A 78 -3.92 21.19 4.05
CA ARG A 78 -4.11 20.04 4.94
C ARG A 78 -3.65 18.76 4.25
N VAL A 79 -2.77 18.01 4.89
CA VAL A 79 -2.19 16.80 4.32
C VAL A 79 -2.55 15.58 5.17
N GLY A 80 -3.14 14.58 4.54
CA GLY A 80 -3.42 13.29 5.16
C GLY A 80 -2.71 12.15 4.45
N VAL A 81 -2.68 10.99 5.11
CA VAL A 81 -2.28 9.72 4.51
C VAL A 81 -3.38 8.68 4.73
N ASP A 82 -3.65 7.84 3.74
CA ASP A 82 -4.58 6.71 3.89
C ASP A 82 -3.81 5.37 3.97
N ILE A 83 -3.96 4.69 5.10
CA ILE A 83 -3.26 3.45 5.46
C ILE A 83 -4.24 2.27 5.49
N PHE A 84 -4.03 1.34 4.56
CA PHE A 84 -4.90 0.17 4.34
C PHE A 84 -4.29 -1.15 4.82
N ASP A 85 -2.96 -1.20 4.86
CA ASP A 85 -2.17 -2.41 4.95
C ASP A 85 -1.15 -2.26 6.08
N ASP A 86 -1.06 -3.24 6.95
CA ASP A 86 -0.06 -3.22 8.01
C ASP A 86 1.28 -3.74 7.48
N TYR A 87 2.14 -2.79 7.14
CA TYR A 87 3.56 -3.02 6.87
C TYR A 87 4.46 -2.45 7.98
N PHE A 88 3.87 -2.02 9.10
CA PHE A 88 4.55 -1.15 10.07
C PHE A 88 4.76 -1.83 11.42
N SER A 89 3.83 -2.68 11.85
CA SER A 89 3.86 -3.33 13.18
C SER A 89 5.00 -4.33 13.34
N GLN A 90 5.47 -4.94 12.25
CA GLN A 90 6.56 -5.93 12.29
C GLN A 90 7.93 -5.25 12.34
N THR A 91 8.27 -4.70 13.51
CA THR A 91 9.52 -3.95 13.75
C THR A 91 10.78 -4.76 13.44
N GLU A 92 10.73 -6.06 13.69
CA GLU A 92 11.85 -6.99 13.50
C GLU A 92 12.03 -7.45 12.05
N ASP A 93 11.07 -7.17 11.16
CA ASP A 93 11.21 -7.56 9.76
C ASP A 93 12.03 -6.50 8.99
N PRO A 94 13.26 -6.82 8.53
CA PRO A 94 14.10 -5.88 7.82
C PRO A 94 13.54 -5.48 6.45
N ARG A 95 12.60 -6.26 5.89
CA ARG A 95 11.94 -5.97 4.61
C ARG A 95 11.14 -4.69 4.65
N PHE A 96 10.65 -4.29 5.82
CA PHE A 96 9.79 -3.13 5.98
C PHE A 96 10.50 -1.91 6.59
N VAL A 97 11.82 -1.96 6.80
CA VAL A 97 12.59 -0.81 7.32
C VAL A 97 12.35 0.43 6.46
N HIS A 98 12.42 0.30 5.13
CA HIS A 98 12.18 1.43 4.22
C HIS A 98 10.76 2.03 4.36
N LEU A 99 9.72 1.21 4.59
CA LEU A 99 8.36 1.70 4.82
C LEU A 99 8.21 2.38 6.18
N ARG A 100 8.87 1.86 7.23
CA ARG A 100 8.90 2.53 8.54
C ARG A 100 9.64 3.86 8.49
N VAL A 101 10.78 3.91 7.79
CA VAL A 101 11.53 5.15 7.54
C VAL A 101 10.72 6.14 6.72
N TRP A 102 10.04 5.68 5.67
CA TRP A 102 9.11 6.49 4.89
C TRP A 102 8.02 7.10 5.77
N PHE A 103 7.33 6.27 6.58
CA PHE A 103 6.22 6.74 7.41
C PHE A 103 6.71 7.76 8.44
N ARG A 104 7.81 7.46 9.17
CA ARG A 104 8.42 8.40 10.13
C ARG A 104 8.83 9.72 9.48
N SER A 105 9.34 9.68 8.25
CA SER A 105 9.74 10.88 7.51
C SER A 105 8.53 11.71 7.08
N LEU A 106 7.41 11.05 6.78
CA LEU A 106 6.16 11.67 6.39
C LEU A 106 5.42 12.31 7.59
N LEU A 107 5.45 11.67 8.76
CA LEU A 107 4.66 12.05 9.94
C LEU A 107 4.65 13.56 10.27
N PRO A 108 5.79 14.28 10.30
CA PRO A 108 5.76 15.68 10.72
C PRO A 108 5.06 16.61 9.71
N HIS A 109 4.76 16.11 8.52
CA HIS A 109 4.06 16.83 7.46
C HIS A 109 2.58 16.47 7.36
N LEU A 110 2.09 15.55 8.20
CA LEU A 110 0.69 15.15 8.21
C LEU A 110 -0.10 15.95 9.23
N ASP A 111 -1.38 16.13 8.95
CA ASP A 111 -2.38 16.71 9.83
C ASP A 111 -3.40 15.66 10.29
N PHE A 112 -3.52 14.55 9.57
CA PHE A 112 -4.40 13.44 9.92
C PHE A 112 -4.01 12.13 9.23
N ILE A 113 -4.62 11.04 9.69
CA ILE A 113 -4.51 9.70 9.10
C ILE A 113 -5.92 9.19 8.81
N LEU A 114 -6.12 8.63 7.61
CA LEU A 114 -7.25 7.74 7.33
C LEU A 114 -6.78 6.30 7.44
N CYS A 115 -7.64 5.43 7.94
CA CYS A 115 -7.39 4.00 7.95
C CYS A 115 -8.65 3.19 7.68
N ALA A 116 -8.48 1.90 7.43
CA ALA A 116 -9.57 1.04 6.98
C ALA A 116 -10.39 0.38 8.09
N THR A 117 -9.84 0.28 9.30
CA THR A 117 -10.44 -0.47 10.41
C THR A 117 -10.04 0.10 11.75
N GLU A 118 -10.83 -0.23 12.78
CA GLU A 118 -10.51 0.07 14.18
C GLU A 118 -9.18 -0.53 14.65
N ALA A 119 -8.85 -1.75 14.22
CA ALA A 119 -7.56 -2.38 14.50
C ALA A 119 -6.40 -1.58 13.90
N MET A 120 -6.55 -1.07 12.67
CA MET A 120 -5.55 -0.20 12.06
C MET A 120 -5.48 1.16 12.77
N ARG A 121 -6.61 1.72 13.24
CA ARG A 121 -6.60 2.96 14.04
C ARG A 121 -5.77 2.78 15.31
N GLY A 122 -5.92 1.65 16.01
CA GLY A 122 -5.10 1.32 17.18
C GLY A 122 -3.61 1.33 16.85
N LEU A 123 -3.21 0.64 15.77
CA LEU A 123 -1.82 0.64 15.30
C LEU A 123 -1.32 2.06 14.94
N MET A 124 -2.15 2.86 14.27
CA MET A 124 -1.77 4.24 13.90
C MET A 124 -1.65 5.14 15.13
N HIS A 125 -2.45 4.93 16.17
CA HIS A 125 -2.33 5.65 17.43
C HIS A 125 -0.98 5.38 18.12
N ASP A 126 -0.53 4.12 18.12
CA ASP A 126 0.76 3.75 18.68
C ASP A 126 1.95 4.33 17.90
N LEU A 127 1.83 4.39 16.57
CA LEU A 127 2.91 4.88 15.69
C LEU A 127 2.94 6.41 15.54
N ALA A 128 1.81 7.09 15.75
CA ALA A 128 1.65 8.52 15.56
C ALA A 128 0.78 9.15 16.67
N PRO A 129 1.21 9.05 17.94
CA PRO A 129 0.43 9.58 19.06
C PRO A 129 0.27 11.09 18.88
N GLY A 130 -0.99 11.54 18.76
CA GLY A 130 -1.35 12.95 18.59
C GLY A 130 -1.86 13.34 17.21
N LEU A 131 -1.75 12.49 16.19
CA LEU A 131 -2.43 12.74 14.91
C LEU A 131 -3.90 12.27 14.97
N PRO A 132 -4.87 13.12 14.60
CA PRO A 132 -6.25 12.68 14.38
C PRO A 132 -6.29 11.52 13.39
N CYS A 133 -6.95 10.42 13.78
CA CYS A 133 -7.08 9.24 12.94
C CYS A 133 -8.55 8.86 12.77
N HIS A 134 -9.01 8.79 11.52
CA HIS A 134 -10.38 8.46 11.15
C HIS A 134 -10.45 7.10 10.48
N VAL A 135 -11.40 6.27 10.92
CA VAL A 135 -11.72 5.01 10.23
C VAL A 135 -12.67 5.35 9.09
N LEU A 136 -12.15 5.32 7.87
CA LEU A 136 -12.95 5.34 6.65
C LEU A 136 -13.17 3.88 6.27
N ASN A 137 -14.36 3.33 6.55
CA ASN A 137 -14.65 1.95 6.18
C ASN A 137 -14.71 1.82 4.66
N ASP A 138 -14.56 0.59 4.16
CA ASP A 138 -14.80 0.28 2.75
C ASP A 138 -16.32 0.21 2.52
N PRO A 139 -16.96 1.21 1.88
CA PRO A 139 -18.41 1.26 1.75
C PRO A 139 -18.93 0.15 0.83
N HIS A 140 -20.16 -0.34 1.03
CA HIS A 140 -20.75 -1.32 0.12
C HIS A 140 -21.18 -0.70 -1.23
N GLY A 141 -21.26 -1.49 -2.29
CA GLY A 141 -21.57 -1.00 -3.66
C GLY A 141 -23.06 -0.79 -3.96
N GLY A 142 -23.90 -0.69 -2.92
CA GLY A 142 -25.36 -0.82 -3.05
C GLY A 142 -25.83 -2.23 -3.42
N TYR A 143 -27.12 -2.52 -3.19
CA TYR A 143 -27.81 -3.73 -3.66
C TYR A 143 -29.33 -3.51 -3.59
N ASP A 144 -30.07 -4.23 -4.42
CA ASP A 144 -31.53 -4.31 -4.34
C ASP A 144 -31.92 -5.54 -3.48
N PRO A 145 -32.62 -5.36 -2.34
CA PRO A 145 -33.03 -6.47 -1.49
C PRO A 145 -33.89 -7.52 -2.18
N ALA A 146 -34.77 -7.13 -3.11
CA ALA A 146 -35.64 -8.06 -3.82
C ALA A 146 -34.83 -8.94 -4.78
N LEU A 147 -33.98 -8.33 -5.61
CA LEU A 147 -33.09 -9.07 -6.52
C LEU A 147 -32.09 -9.93 -5.75
N LEU A 148 -31.63 -9.46 -4.58
CA LEU A 148 -30.77 -10.24 -3.70
C LEU A 148 -31.51 -11.48 -3.16
N ALA A 149 -32.76 -11.35 -2.72
CA ALA A 149 -33.58 -12.46 -2.26
C ALA A 149 -33.77 -13.51 -3.36
N GLU A 150 -34.18 -13.09 -4.57
CA GLU A 150 -34.37 -13.96 -5.73
C GLU A 150 -33.11 -14.75 -6.06
N ARG A 151 -31.96 -14.08 -6.04
CA ARG A 151 -30.67 -14.72 -6.32
C ARG A 151 -30.28 -15.75 -5.27
N LEU A 152 -30.45 -15.43 -4.00
CA LEU A 152 -30.17 -16.35 -2.88
C LEU A 152 -31.04 -17.60 -2.98
N GLU A 153 -32.34 -17.43 -3.24
CA GLU A 153 -33.29 -18.53 -3.42
C GLU A 153 -32.95 -19.38 -4.64
N ALA A 154 -32.65 -18.75 -5.79
CA ALA A 154 -32.26 -19.44 -7.01
C ALA A 154 -30.97 -20.26 -6.84
N ASN A 155 -29.96 -19.70 -6.15
CA ASN A 155 -28.70 -20.40 -5.88
C ASN A 155 -28.91 -21.60 -4.94
N ALA A 156 -29.70 -21.44 -3.88
CA ALA A 156 -30.03 -22.53 -2.96
C ALA A 156 -30.86 -23.64 -3.65
N ALA A 157 -31.87 -23.27 -4.44
CA ALA A 157 -32.69 -24.20 -5.20
C ALA A 157 -31.84 -24.99 -6.22
N ARG A 158 -30.97 -24.30 -6.97
CA ARG A 158 -30.04 -24.95 -7.92
C ARG A 158 -29.11 -25.92 -7.21
N ALA A 159 -28.54 -25.54 -6.06
CA ALA A 159 -27.66 -26.40 -5.29
C ALA A 159 -28.37 -27.70 -4.85
N ARG A 160 -29.58 -27.60 -4.29
CA ARG A 160 -30.40 -28.76 -3.89
C ARG A 160 -30.76 -29.66 -5.07
N ALA A 161 -31.24 -29.07 -6.17
CA ALA A 161 -31.68 -29.81 -7.36
C ALA A 161 -30.54 -30.57 -8.04
N THR A 162 -29.36 -29.95 -8.13
CA THR A 162 -28.20 -30.53 -8.85
C THR A 162 -27.25 -31.32 -7.95
N ARG A 163 -27.45 -31.26 -6.63
CA ARG A 163 -26.50 -31.72 -5.61
C ARG A 163 -25.07 -31.23 -5.85
N THR A 164 -24.93 -30.04 -6.44
CA THR A 164 -23.64 -29.41 -6.75
C THR A 164 -23.53 -28.09 -5.99
N LEU A 165 -22.40 -27.89 -5.30
CA LEU A 165 -22.12 -26.65 -4.59
C LEU A 165 -21.10 -25.83 -5.38
N GLU A 166 -21.57 -24.75 -6.00
CA GLU A 166 -20.73 -23.80 -6.71
C GLU A 166 -20.05 -22.86 -5.70
N ILE A 167 -18.74 -22.96 -5.58
CA ILE A 167 -17.91 -22.24 -4.60
C ILE A 167 -17.05 -21.22 -5.34
N GLY A 168 -17.07 -19.97 -4.88
CA GLY A 168 -16.21 -18.91 -5.40
C GLY A 168 -15.02 -18.63 -4.49
N TRP A 169 -13.87 -18.33 -5.09
CA TRP A 169 -12.77 -17.61 -4.44
C TRP A 169 -12.33 -16.51 -5.40
N PHE A 170 -12.15 -15.29 -4.91
CA PHE A 170 -11.70 -14.16 -5.73
C PHE A 170 -10.80 -13.21 -4.94
N GLY A 171 -9.81 -12.60 -5.61
CA GLY A 171 -9.00 -11.53 -5.04
C GLY A 171 -7.57 -11.52 -5.56
N THR A 172 -6.72 -10.69 -4.96
CA THR A 172 -5.28 -10.74 -5.23
C THR A 172 -4.69 -12.01 -4.61
N GLY A 173 -4.16 -12.88 -5.45
CA GLY A 173 -3.62 -14.18 -5.05
C GLY A 173 -2.19 -14.16 -4.52
N ASP A 174 -1.56 -12.99 -4.49
CA ASP A 174 -0.19 -12.81 -4.04
C ASP A 174 0.03 -11.55 -3.21
N ASN A 175 1.04 -11.61 -2.34
CA ASN A 175 1.65 -10.45 -1.72
C ASN A 175 3.18 -10.62 -1.79
N PRO A 176 3.94 -9.54 -2.04
CA PRO A 176 5.40 -9.62 -2.14
C PRO A 176 6.11 -9.98 -0.82
N HIS A 177 5.45 -9.79 0.33
CA HIS A 177 6.03 -9.92 1.65
C HIS A 177 5.33 -10.95 2.54
N PHE A 178 4.03 -11.18 2.34
CA PHE A 178 3.22 -12.04 3.18
C PHE A 178 2.74 -13.29 2.46
N SER A 179 2.68 -14.39 3.19
CA SER A 179 2.04 -15.61 2.72
C SER A 179 0.53 -15.46 2.83
N VAL A 180 -0.10 -14.93 1.78
CA VAL A 180 -1.56 -14.70 1.71
C VAL A 180 -2.12 -15.08 0.34
N GLY A 181 -3.44 -15.04 0.19
CA GLY A 181 -4.12 -15.17 -1.09
C GLY A 181 -4.26 -16.63 -1.50
N LEU A 182 -3.60 -17.07 -2.57
CA LEU A 182 -3.65 -18.47 -3.00
C LEU A 182 -3.02 -19.42 -1.97
N GLN A 183 -2.07 -18.93 -1.19
CA GLN A 183 -1.46 -19.73 -0.11
C GLN A 183 -2.44 -19.94 1.05
N ASP A 184 -3.25 -18.95 1.42
CA ASP A 184 -4.33 -19.12 2.41
C ASP A 184 -5.38 -20.11 1.91
N LEU A 185 -5.75 -19.99 0.63
CA LEU A 185 -6.67 -20.92 -0.02
C LEU A 185 -6.17 -22.37 0.09
N ALA A 186 -4.91 -22.61 -0.24
CA ALA A 186 -4.31 -23.94 -0.16
C ALA A 186 -4.21 -24.42 1.30
N ALA A 187 -3.67 -23.59 2.20
CA ALA A 187 -3.44 -23.94 3.60
C ALA A 187 -4.74 -24.26 4.36
N MET A 188 -5.85 -23.59 4.02
CA MET A 188 -7.15 -23.80 4.67
C MET A 188 -8.11 -24.64 3.85
N SER A 189 -7.64 -25.24 2.75
CA SER A 189 -8.47 -26.00 1.82
C SER A 189 -9.17 -27.21 2.45
N GLY A 190 -8.64 -27.74 3.56
CA GLY A 190 -9.28 -28.79 4.34
C GLY A 190 -10.69 -28.42 4.82
N ALA A 191 -10.97 -27.13 5.06
CA ALA A 191 -12.30 -26.65 5.42
C ALA A 191 -13.36 -26.92 4.32
N LEU A 192 -12.94 -27.05 3.06
CA LEU A 192 -13.85 -27.36 1.95
C LEU A 192 -14.30 -28.83 1.94
N ALA A 193 -13.60 -29.73 2.63
CA ALA A 193 -13.95 -31.15 2.68
C ALA A 193 -15.34 -31.39 3.31
N GLY A 194 -15.71 -30.57 4.30
CA GLY A 194 -17.02 -30.62 4.97
C GLY A 194 -18.20 -30.37 4.02
N LEU A 195 -17.98 -29.70 2.88
CA LEU A 195 -19.01 -29.45 1.87
C LEU A 195 -19.43 -30.71 1.09
N ARG A 196 -18.70 -31.83 1.25
CA ARG A 196 -19.07 -33.12 0.65
C ARG A 196 -20.16 -33.88 1.44
N GLY A 197 -20.53 -33.39 2.63
CA GLY A 197 -21.61 -33.95 3.44
C GLY A 197 -22.94 -34.02 2.67
N GLY A 198 -23.82 -34.95 3.04
CA GLY A 198 -25.18 -35.02 2.47
C GLY A 198 -25.26 -35.37 0.97
N GLY A 199 -24.18 -35.88 0.38
CA GLY A 199 -24.12 -36.27 -1.04
C GLY A 199 -23.87 -35.12 -2.03
N TYR A 200 -23.48 -33.95 -1.53
CA TYR A 200 -23.15 -32.79 -2.37
C TYR A 200 -21.76 -32.90 -3.02
N ARG A 201 -21.64 -32.33 -4.23
CA ARG A 201 -20.40 -32.27 -5.01
C ARG A 201 -19.87 -30.82 -5.07
N PRO A 202 -18.85 -30.46 -4.28
CA PRO A 202 -18.28 -29.11 -4.34
C PRO A 202 -17.47 -28.87 -5.62
N ARG A 203 -17.59 -27.68 -6.20
CA ARG A 203 -16.80 -27.19 -7.33
C ARG A 203 -16.29 -25.79 -7.04
N LEU A 204 -14.99 -25.60 -7.11
CA LEU A 204 -14.36 -24.32 -6.81
C LEU A 204 -14.02 -23.55 -8.09
N SER A 205 -14.36 -22.26 -8.14
CA SER A 205 -13.88 -21.34 -9.17
C SER A 205 -13.00 -20.28 -8.50
N ILE A 206 -11.77 -20.13 -8.98
CA ILE A 206 -10.74 -19.24 -8.43
C ILE A 206 -10.50 -18.12 -9.44
N LEU A 207 -10.73 -16.87 -9.03
CA LEU A 207 -10.40 -15.67 -9.81
C LEU A 207 -9.25 -14.91 -9.16
N THR A 208 -8.12 -14.82 -9.85
CA THR A 208 -6.93 -14.15 -9.32
C THR A 208 -6.22 -13.31 -10.38
N ASN A 209 -5.37 -12.39 -9.95
CA ASN A 209 -4.45 -11.67 -10.83
C ASN A 209 -3.37 -12.59 -11.43
N LYS A 210 -2.98 -12.34 -12.68
CA LYS A 210 -2.02 -13.15 -13.44
C LYS A 210 -0.68 -13.39 -12.76
N ARG A 211 -0.10 -12.36 -12.13
CA ARG A 211 1.19 -12.48 -11.43
C ARG A 211 1.17 -13.48 -10.25
N ALA A 212 -0.01 -13.80 -9.71
CA ALA A 212 -0.15 -14.78 -8.64
C ALA A 212 -0.07 -16.23 -9.15
N MET A 213 -0.28 -16.48 -10.45
CA MET A 213 -0.29 -17.82 -11.05
C MET A 213 1.12 -18.33 -11.36
N THR A 214 1.99 -18.35 -10.35
CA THR A 214 3.36 -18.90 -10.46
C THR A 214 3.35 -20.43 -10.37
N VAL A 215 4.37 -21.10 -10.92
CA VAL A 215 4.49 -22.57 -10.89
C VAL A 215 4.27 -23.14 -9.49
N ASP A 216 4.99 -22.63 -8.49
CA ASP A 216 4.88 -23.09 -7.09
C ASP A 216 3.45 -22.95 -6.54
N ARG A 217 2.73 -21.88 -6.88
CA ARG A 217 1.36 -21.66 -6.40
C ARG A 217 0.36 -22.54 -7.15
N LEU A 218 0.57 -22.78 -8.45
CA LEU A 218 -0.24 -23.74 -9.20
C LEU A 218 -0.04 -25.16 -8.67
N GLU A 219 1.17 -25.51 -8.25
CA GLU A 219 1.44 -26.77 -7.58
C GLU A 219 0.71 -26.88 -6.23
N LEU A 220 0.65 -25.80 -5.44
CA LEU A 220 -0.16 -25.78 -4.22
C LEU A 220 -1.65 -26.01 -4.52
N LEU A 221 -2.18 -25.38 -5.58
CA LEU A 221 -3.58 -25.53 -5.96
C LEU A 221 -3.91 -26.93 -6.49
N SER A 222 -2.96 -27.63 -7.12
CA SER A 222 -3.18 -29.01 -7.60
C SER A 222 -3.52 -30.00 -6.48
N ARG A 223 -3.20 -29.65 -5.23
CA ARG A 223 -3.44 -30.45 -4.03
C ARG A 223 -4.76 -30.14 -3.34
N LEU A 224 -5.58 -29.23 -3.87
CA LEU A 224 -6.87 -28.90 -3.29
C LEU A 224 -7.79 -30.14 -3.24
N PRO A 225 -8.58 -30.31 -2.17
CA PRO A 225 -9.43 -31.48 -1.99
C PRO A 225 -10.71 -31.40 -2.82
N VAL A 226 -10.87 -30.42 -3.70
CA VAL A 226 -12.07 -30.25 -4.55
C VAL A 226 -11.66 -29.90 -5.98
N PRO A 227 -12.42 -30.34 -7.00
CA PRO A 227 -12.20 -29.91 -8.36
C PRO A 227 -12.28 -28.39 -8.46
N TYR A 228 -11.35 -27.77 -9.19
CA TYR A 228 -11.34 -26.33 -9.36
C TYR A 228 -11.13 -25.87 -10.80
N ARG A 229 -11.55 -24.64 -11.07
CA ARG A 229 -11.19 -23.84 -12.26
C ARG A 229 -10.45 -22.59 -11.81
N LEU A 230 -9.46 -22.17 -12.58
CA LEU A 230 -8.65 -20.99 -12.32
C LEU A 230 -8.72 -20.06 -13.52
N GLU A 231 -9.10 -18.81 -13.30
CA GLU A 231 -9.18 -17.80 -14.35
C GLU A 231 -8.59 -16.47 -13.86
N GLU A 232 -8.18 -15.64 -14.82
CA GLU A 232 -7.74 -14.28 -14.51
C GLU A 232 -8.92 -13.40 -14.08
N TRP A 233 -8.69 -12.63 -13.02
CA TRP A 233 -9.67 -11.74 -12.42
C TRP A 233 -9.97 -10.53 -13.30
N THR A 234 -11.26 -10.23 -13.44
CA THR A 234 -11.79 -8.92 -13.85
C THR A 234 -12.99 -8.60 -12.95
N GLU A 235 -13.42 -7.34 -12.91
CA GLU A 235 -14.58 -6.94 -12.11
C GLU A 235 -15.88 -7.62 -12.58
N GLU A 236 -16.05 -7.77 -13.89
CA GLU A 236 -17.20 -8.43 -14.51
C GLU A 236 -17.19 -9.91 -14.13
N ARG A 237 -16.04 -10.58 -14.22
CA ARG A 237 -15.89 -11.99 -13.85
C ARG A 237 -16.10 -12.22 -12.37
N GLU A 238 -15.61 -11.33 -11.51
CA GLU A 238 -15.87 -11.38 -10.08
C GLU A 238 -17.37 -11.33 -9.80
N THR A 239 -18.07 -10.36 -10.40
CA THR A 239 -19.52 -10.21 -10.25
C THR A 239 -20.27 -11.44 -10.75
N ALA A 240 -19.89 -11.97 -11.91
CA ALA A 240 -20.48 -13.18 -12.46
C ALA A 240 -20.17 -14.43 -11.64
N LEU A 241 -18.99 -14.53 -11.03
CA LEU A 241 -18.63 -15.62 -10.12
C LEU A 241 -19.50 -15.57 -8.87
N ILE A 242 -19.51 -14.46 -8.17
CA ILE A 242 -20.23 -14.35 -6.89
C ILE A 242 -21.73 -14.58 -7.13
N SER A 243 -22.29 -14.03 -8.20
CA SER A 243 -23.72 -14.15 -8.48
C SER A 243 -24.17 -15.60 -8.74
N ARG A 244 -23.28 -16.47 -9.25
CA ARG A 244 -23.57 -17.90 -9.49
C ARG A 244 -23.11 -18.82 -8.37
N SER A 245 -22.31 -18.34 -7.42
CA SER A 245 -21.85 -19.14 -6.30
C SER A 245 -22.94 -19.27 -5.24
N LEU A 246 -23.07 -20.46 -4.65
CA LEU A 246 -23.82 -20.60 -3.40
C LEU A 246 -23.05 -19.93 -2.27
N VAL A 247 -21.74 -20.15 -2.24
CA VAL A 247 -20.84 -19.67 -1.19
C VAL A 247 -19.52 -19.18 -1.78
N CYS A 248 -18.94 -18.13 -1.22
CA CYS A 248 -17.54 -17.81 -1.44
C CYS A 248 -16.68 -18.25 -0.25
N PHE A 249 -15.60 -18.96 -0.52
CA PHE A 249 -14.61 -19.35 0.47
C PHE A 249 -13.58 -18.24 0.63
N LEU A 250 -13.58 -17.59 1.78
CA LEU A 250 -12.72 -16.46 2.13
C LEU A 250 -11.85 -16.82 3.35
N PRO A 251 -10.85 -17.71 3.18
CA PRO A 251 -9.93 -18.05 4.25
C PRO A 251 -9.06 -16.85 4.61
N VAL A 252 -8.78 -16.68 5.90
CA VAL A 252 -7.96 -15.59 6.43
C VAL A 252 -7.02 -16.15 7.49
N ASN A 253 -5.72 -15.90 7.38
CA ASN A 253 -4.78 -16.26 8.43
C ASN A 253 -4.61 -15.15 9.48
N ALA A 254 -4.01 -15.46 10.64
CA ALA A 254 -3.90 -14.55 11.77
C ALA A 254 -2.61 -13.69 11.78
N GLN A 255 -2.00 -13.44 10.62
CA GLN A 255 -0.79 -12.61 10.56
C GLN A 255 -1.12 -11.12 10.58
N ASN A 256 -0.18 -10.27 11.01
CA ASN A 256 -0.37 -8.82 11.17
C ASN A 256 -0.97 -8.13 9.94
N PHE A 257 -0.57 -8.53 8.73
CA PHE A 257 -1.14 -8.01 7.49
C PHE A 257 -2.65 -8.27 7.35
N SER A 258 -3.14 -9.40 7.86
CA SER A 258 -4.52 -9.86 7.69
C SER A 258 -5.46 -9.34 8.77
N VAL A 259 -4.98 -9.18 10.02
CA VAL A 259 -5.84 -8.82 11.17
C VAL A 259 -6.42 -7.41 11.07
N VAL A 260 -5.78 -6.53 10.29
CA VAL A 260 -6.21 -5.14 10.08
C VAL A 260 -7.07 -4.93 8.83
N LYS A 261 -7.33 -5.99 8.06
CA LYS A 261 -8.00 -5.88 6.75
C LYS A 261 -9.45 -5.46 6.90
N SER A 262 -9.93 -4.72 5.89
CA SER A 262 -11.35 -4.39 5.81
C SER A 262 -12.21 -5.61 5.51
N LEU A 263 -13.52 -5.45 5.72
CA LEU A 263 -14.53 -6.48 5.47
C LEU A 263 -14.95 -6.57 4.00
N ASN A 264 -14.24 -5.89 3.08
CA ASN A 264 -14.72 -5.64 1.72
C ASN A 264 -15.08 -6.90 0.93
N ARG A 265 -14.29 -7.98 1.03
CA ARG A 265 -14.56 -9.26 0.34
C ARG A 265 -15.83 -9.91 0.90
N GLY A 266 -15.98 -9.94 2.22
CA GLY A 266 -17.18 -10.47 2.88
C GLY A 266 -18.44 -9.69 2.50
N ILE A 267 -18.39 -8.36 2.61
CA ILE A 267 -19.51 -7.48 2.22
C ILE A 267 -19.83 -7.64 0.73
N THR A 268 -18.82 -7.67 -0.14
CA THR A 268 -19.01 -7.85 -1.59
C THR A 268 -19.65 -9.21 -1.91
N THR A 269 -19.24 -10.28 -1.22
CA THR A 269 -19.86 -11.59 -1.36
C THR A 269 -21.34 -11.58 -0.97
N LEU A 270 -21.66 -11.05 0.22
CA LEU A 270 -23.02 -11.04 0.75
C LEU A 270 -23.96 -10.17 -0.11
N THR A 271 -23.53 -8.94 -0.45
CA THR A 271 -24.32 -7.99 -1.25
C THR A 271 -24.55 -8.44 -2.69
N LYS A 272 -23.71 -9.34 -3.22
CA LYS A 272 -23.89 -9.94 -4.56
C LYS A 272 -24.61 -11.30 -4.53
N GLY A 273 -25.07 -11.77 -3.36
CA GLY A 273 -25.99 -12.92 -3.24
C GLY A 273 -25.33 -14.28 -3.12
N ALA A 274 -24.19 -14.36 -2.45
CA ALA A 274 -23.58 -15.62 -2.02
C ALA A 274 -23.38 -15.63 -0.50
N GLN A 275 -23.36 -16.83 0.09
CA GLN A 275 -22.93 -17.02 1.47
C GLN A 275 -21.42 -16.79 1.60
N VAL A 276 -20.94 -16.51 2.81
CA VAL A 276 -19.50 -16.46 3.12
C VAL A 276 -19.14 -17.69 3.96
N LEU A 277 -18.11 -18.42 3.55
CA LEU A 277 -17.40 -19.39 4.39
C LEU A 277 -16.01 -18.84 4.70
N SER A 278 -15.72 -18.54 5.96
CA SER A 278 -14.41 -18.04 6.36
C SER A 278 -13.77 -18.96 7.40
N ALA A 279 -12.67 -19.60 7.02
CA ALA A 279 -11.83 -20.37 7.93
C ALA A 279 -10.64 -19.54 8.46
N GLY A 280 -10.09 -19.93 9.61
CA GLY A 280 -8.86 -19.34 10.17
C GLY A 280 -9.12 -18.21 11.17
N TYR A 281 -8.50 -17.05 10.97
CA TYR A 281 -8.68 -15.87 11.81
C TYR A 281 -10.12 -15.32 11.72
N ARG A 282 -10.56 -14.65 12.79
CA ARG A 282 -11.92 -14.15 12.94
C ARG A 282 -12.11 -12.72 12.37
N LEU A 283 -11.66 -12.51 11.13
CA LEU A 283 -11.72 -11.20 10.47
C LEU A 283 -13.16 -10.68 10.34
N TYR A 284 -14.10 -11.58 10.07
CA TYR A 284 -15.49 -11.24 9.77
C TYR A 284 -16.42 -11.37 10.98
N ASP A 285 -15.91 -11.25 12.21
CA ASP A 285 -16.76 -11.22 13.42
C ASP A 285 -17.87 -10.15 13.37
N PRO A 286 -17.65 -8.93 12.83
CA PRO A 286 -18.74 -7.97 12.64
C PRO A 286 -19.87 -8.45 11.71
N LEU A 287 -19.66 -9.55 10.98
CA LEU A 287 -20.62 -10.18 10.07
C LEU A 287 -21.06 -11.58 10.57
N GLU A 288 -20.81 -11.94 11.83
CA GLU A 288 -20.93 -13.33 12.31
C GLU A 288 -22.32 -13.95 12.06
N GLU A 289 -23.40 -13.17 12.16
CA GLU A 289 -24.77 -13.64 11.87
C GLU A 289 -24.93 -14.14 10.42
N PHE A 290 -24.10 -13.67 9.50
CA PHE A 290 -24.17 -13.93 8.05
C PHE A 290 -23.00 -14.75 7.50
N VAL A 291 -22.01 -15.09 8.34
CA VAL A 291 -20.77 -15.77 7.94
C VAL A 291 -20.69 -17.16 8.55
N TYR A 292 -20.49 -18.17 7.71
CA TYR A 292 -20.18 -19.52 8.16
C TYR A 292 -18.70 -19.69 8.50
N ARG A 293 -18.46 -20.47 9.56
CA ARG A 293 -17.12 -20.88 10.00
C ARG A 293 -16.86 -22.37 9.76
N ASP A 294 -17.93 -23.16 9.71
CA ASP A 294 -17.91 -24.58 9.38
C ASP A 294 -18.69 -24.84 8.08
N ALA A 295 -18.07 -25.60 7.19
CA ALA A 295 -18.69 -26.05 5.95
C ALA A 295 -19.86 -27.02 6.18
N ALA A 296 -19.82 -27.82 7.25
CA ALA A 296 -20.90 -28.77 7.54
C ALA A 296 -22.21 -28.04 7.91
N GLU A 297 -22.12 -26.90 8.59
CA GLU A 297 -23.27 -26.04 8.90
C GLU A 297 -23.95 -25.54 7.62
N ILE A 298 -23.18 -25.13 6.61
CA ILE A 298 -23.74 -24.67 5.31
C ILE A 298 -24.61 -25.76 4.69
N VAL A 299 -24.12 -27.00 4.67
CA VAL A 299 -24.86 -28.13 4.08
C VAL A 299 -26.13 -28.41 4.87
N GLY A 300 -26.03 -28.47 6.21
CA GLY A 300 -27.19 -28.68 7.08
C GLY A 300 -28.25 -27.58 6.94
N ASP A 301 -27.83 -26.32 6.85
CA ASP A 301 -28.73 -25.19 6.66
C ASP A 301 -29.31 -25.14 5.26
N LEU A 302 -28.56 -25.51 4.22
CA LEU A 302 -29.08 -25.62 2.86
C LEU A 302 -30.23 -26.63 2.80
N ASP A 303 -30.06 -27.80 3.40
CA ASP A 303 -31.07 -28.86 3.42
C ASP A 303 -32.30 -28.45 4.25
N ARG A 304 -32.11 -27.71 5.35
CA ARG A 304 -33.21 -27.18 6.20
C ARG A 304 -33.80 -25.86 5.70
N ASN A 305 -33.32 -25.33 4.58
CA ASN A 305 -33.68 -24.01 4.05
C ASN A 305 -33.48 -22.86 5.08
N ARG A 306 -32.38 -22.93 5.84
CA ARG A 306 -32.01 -22.02 6.93
C ARG A 306 -30.68 -21.32 6.73
N LEU A 307 -30.26 -21.13 5.46
CA LEU A 307 -29.03 -20.40 5.18
C LEU A 307 -29.02 -19.04 5.89
N ARG A 308 -27.85 -18.65 6.43
CA ARG A 308 -27.67 -17.46 7.27
C ARG A 308 -28.15 -16.19 6.56
N LEU A 309 -27.71 -15.96 5.32
CA LEU A 309 -28.27 -14.93 4.45
C LEU A 309 -29.37 -15.52 3.56
N ARG A 310 -30.61 -15.11 3.79
CA ARG A 310 -31.81 -15.52 3.05
C ARG A 310 -32.85 -14.41 3.10
N LYS A 311 -33.94 -14.54 2.34
CA LYS A 311 -35.03 -13.57 2.29
C LYS A 311 -35.47 -13.06 3.68
N ASP A 312 -35.70 -13.98 4.62
CA ASP A 312 -36.16 -13.63 5.97
C ASP A 312 -35.15 -12.82 6.80
N THR A 313 -33.86 -12.91 6.49
CA THR A 313 -32.80 -12.22 7.24
C THR A 313 -32.30 -10.95 6.55
N LEU A 314 -32.86 -10.59 5.37
CA LEU A 314 -32.44 -9.42 4.62
C LEU A 314 -32.69 -8.10 5.34
N SER A 315 -33.75 -7.98 6.14
CA SER A 315 -34.03 -6.76 6.90
C SER A 315 -32.93 -6.50 7.96
N SER A 316 -32.51 -7.54 8.68
CA SER A 316 -31.38 -7.48 9.61
C SER A 316 -30.07 -7.20 8.88
N PHE A 317 -29.83 -7.85 7.73
CA PHE A 317 -28.66 -7.59 6.90
C PHE A 317 -28.59 -6.14 6.42
N SER A 318 -29.70 -5.56 5.97
CA SER A 318 -29.76 -4.15 5.55
C SER A 318 -29.56 -3.18 6.69
N ARG A 319 -29.95 -3.53 7.92
CA ARG A 319 -29.57 -2.74 9.10
C ARG A 319 -28.05 -2.79 9.33
N LEU A 320 -27.48 -3.99 9.34
CA LEU A 320 -26.03 -4.18 9.54
C LEU A 320 -25.19 -3.46 8.47
N MET A 321 -25.60 -3.51 7.19
CA MET A 321 -24.89 -2.80 6.11
C MET A 321 -24.94 -1.28 6.27
N ARG A 322 -26.04 -0.74 6.82
CA ARG A 322 -26.12 0.69 7.13
C ARG A 322 -25.12 1.09 8.21
N ASP A 323 -24.92 0.22 9.20
CA ASP A 323 -24.02 0.47 10.32
C ASP A 323 -22.54 0.29 9.95
N LEU A 324 -22.21 -0.70 9.12
CA LEU A 324 -20.82 -1.06 8.82
C LEU A 324 -20.18 -0.29 7.65
N GLY A 325 -20.96 0.23 6.70
CA GLY A 325 -20.37 0.80 5.50
C GLY A 325 -21.36 1.39 4.52
N ASP A 326 -22.37 2.10 5.01
CA ASP A 326 -23.25 2.91 4.17
C ASP A 326 -22.44 4.02 3.47
N PRO A 327 -22.42 4.07 2.12
CA PRO A 327 -21.70 5.11 1.40
C PRO A 327 -22.08 6.53 1.79
N ALA A 328 -23.36 6.80 2.11
CA ALA A 328 -23.80 8.13 2.51
C ALA A 328 -23.31 8.48 3.91
N GLY A 329 -23.47 7.56 4.87
CA GLY A 329 -22.90 7.71 6.21
C GLY A 329 -21.39 7.91 6.22
N GLU A 330 -20.64 7.16 5.41
CA GLU A 330 -19.18 7.32 5.28
C GLU A 330 -18.80 8.67 4.66
N ALA A 331 -19.53 9.13 3.63
CA ALA A 331 -19.31 10.44 3.02
C ALA A 331 -19.50 11.59 4.03
N VAL A 332 -20.61 11.56 4.80
CA VAL A 332 -20.90 12.56 5.84
C VAL A 332 -19.81 12.54 6.92
N ARG A 333 -19.49 11.35 7.47
CA ARG A 333 -18.47 11.21 8.51
C ARG A 333 -17.10 11.70 8.07
N LEU A 334 -16.71 11.42 6.82
CA LEU A 334 -15.46 11.92 6.26
C LEU A 334 -15.49 13.44 6.13
N ALA A 335 -16.56 14.02 5.57
CA ALA A 335 -16.70 15.46 5.43
C ALA A 335 -16.66 16.19 6.78
N ASP A 336 -17.36 15.67 7.79
CA ASP A 336 -17.38 16.19 9.15
C ASP A 336 -15.99 16.13 9.78
N PHE A 337 -15.33 14.98 9.71
CA PHE A 337 -13.98 14.80 10.21
C PHE A 337 -13.00 15.80 9.60
N LEU A 338 -13.01 15.90 8.26
CA LEU A 338 -12.13 16.81 7.53
C LEU A 338 -12.41 18.28 7.83
N SER A 339 -13.67 18.64 8.06
CA SER A 339 -14.08 20.00 8.43
C SER A 339 -13.66 20.36 9.85
N ALA A 340 -13.66 19.39 10.76
CA ALA A 340 -13.29 19.55 12.17
C ALA A 340 -11.76 19.61 12.41
N LEU A 341 -10.94 19.32 11.39
CA LEU A 341 -9.49 19.40 11.54
C LEU A 341 -9.03 20.81 11.92
N PRO A 342 -8.08 20.95 12.86
CA PRO A 342 -7.55 22.25 13.23
C PRO A 342 -6.88 22.92 12.02
N VAL A 343 -6.96 24.25 11.97
CA VAL A 343 -6.16 25.02 11.03
C VAL A 343 -4.72 25.04 11.54
N ARG A 344 -3.80 24.49 10.76
CA ARG A 344 -2.38 24.53 11.08
C ARG A 344 -1.82 25.90 10.74
N ALA A 345 -1.04 26.47 11.66
CA ALA A 345 -0.28 27.66 11.36
C ALA A 345 0.71 27.36 10.23
N VAL A 346 0.76 28.23 9.22
CA VAL A 346 1.79 28.13 8.18
C VAL A 346 3.14 28.34 8.88
N PRO A 347 4.10 27.41 8.72
CA PRO A 347 5.45 27.63 9.23
C PRO A 347 6.03 28.94 8.67
N GLY A 348 7.06 29.48 9.32
CA GLY A 348 7.79 30.64 8.82
C GLY A 348 8.57 30.35 7.52
N ALA A 349 9.83 30.75 7.45
CA ALA A 349 10.67 30.37 6.32
C ALA A 349 10.71 28.83 6.20
N ALA A 350 10.41 28.30 5.02
CA ALA A 350 10.43 26.87 4.78
C ALA A 350 11.90 26.40 4.71
N PRO A 351 12.25 25.26 5.33
CA PRO A 351 13.58 24.69 5.21
C PRO A 351 13.86 24.29 3.75
N VAL A 352 15.14 24.23 3.40
CA VAL A 352 15.59 23.59 2.16
C VAL A 352 15.23 22.12 2.24
N LEU A 353 14.47 21.61 1.27
CA LEU A 353 14.15 20.18 1.21
C LEU A 353 15.17 19.48 0.31
N ALA A 354 15.70 18.35 0.76
CA ALA A 354 16.62 17.54 -0.03
C ALA A 354 16.22 16.06 -0.02
N VAL A 355 16.38 15.38 -1.15
CA VAL A 355 16.11 13.95 -1.30
C VAL A 355 17.37 13.25 -1.75
N ILE A 356 17.89 12.38 -0.88
CA ILE A 356 18.99 11.47 -1.20
C ILE A 356 18.43 10.26 -1.96
N HIS A 357 18.91 10.05 -3.18
CA HIS A 357 18.52 8.96 -4.04
C HIS A 357 19.36 7.72 -3.75
N GLY A 358 18.77 6.76 -3.05
CA GLY A 358 19.36 5.48 -2.69
C GLY A 358 19.56 4.53 -3.88
N VAL A 359 19.74 3.24 -3.60
CA VAL A 359 20.07 2.22 -4.62
C VAL A 359 18.91 1.99 -5.58
N ALA A 360 17.67 1.93 -5.07
CA ALA A 360 16.48 1.60 -5.86
C ALA A 360 15.63 2.83 -6.25
N SER A 361 16.22 4.04 -6.22
CA SER A 361 15.51 5.23 -6.66
C SER A 361 15.34 5.26 -8.19
N THR A 362 14.24 5.85 -8.66
CA THR A 362 13.92 5.95 -10.10
C THR A 362 14.07 7.39 -10.62
N GLY A 363 14.16 7.53 -11.95
CA GLY A 363 14.17 8.83 -12.62
C GLY A 363 12.86 9.62 -12.42
N ASP A 364 11.72 8.94 -12.25
CA ASP A 364 10.45 9.62 -11.97
C ASP A 364 10.45 10.28 -10.60
N ILE A 365 11.00 9.61 -9.57
CA ILE A 365 11.16 10.22 -8.25
C ILE A 365 12.04 11.46 -8.35
N HIS A 366 13.20 11.37 -9.02
CA HIS A 366 14.11 12.50 -9.25
C HIS A 366 13.41 13.70 -9.91
N LYS A 367 12.71 13.48 -11.02
CA LYS A 367 12.01 14.55 -11.75
C LYS A 367 10.90 15.19 -10.89
N THR A 368 10.15 14.36 -10.17
CA THR A 368 9.03 14.84 -9.34
C THR A 368 9.54 15.64 -8.14
N VAL A 369 10.60 15.21 -7.45
CA VAL A 369 11.13 15.96 -6.29
C VAL A 369 11.74 17.30 -6.72
N GLN A 370 12.43 17.34 -7.86
CA GLN A 370 12.93 18.61 -8.41
C GLN A 370 11.80 19.57 -8.78
N LYS A 371 10.67 19.05 -9.28
CA LYS A 371 9.52 19.87 -9.63
C LYS A 371 8.74 20.37 -8.40
N LEU A 372 8.93 19.74 -7.26
CA LEU A 372 8.43 20.16 -5.95
C LEU A 372 9.44 21.01 -5.18
N ASP A 373 10.40 21.63 -5.88
CA ASP A 373 11.44 22.50 -5.34
C ASP A 373 12.36 21.84 -4.29
N CYS A 374 12.46 20.50 -4.30
CA CYS A 374 13.42 19.78 -3.49
C CYS A 374 14.75 19.60 -4.25
N LEU A 375 15.87 19.70 -3.53
CA LEU A 375 17.18 19.33 -4.04
C LEU A 375 17.28 17.81 -4.22
N SER A 376 17.64 17.37 -5.41
CA SER A 376 17.91 15.97 -5.71
C SER A 376 19.40 15.66 -5.55
N VAL A 377 19.73 14.64 -4.77
CA VAL A 377 21.12 14.32 -4.38
C VAL A 377 21.38 12.83 -4.58
N PRO A 378 22.40 12.37 -5.31
CA PRO A 378 22.71 10.95 -5.40
C PRO A 378 23.39 10.49 -4.11
N CYS A 379 23.09 9.28 -3.65
CA CYS A 379 24.04 8.58 -2.79
C CYS A 379 25.22 8.07 -3.64
N PRO A 380 26.41 7.82 -3.07
CA PRO A 380 27.58 7.38 -3.81
C PRO A 380 27.39 6.06 -4.56
N VAL A 381 26.39 5.28 -4.17
CA VAL A 381 26.07 3.99 -4.76
C VAL A 381 24.89 4.02 -5.72
N ASN A 382 24.31 5.20 -5.97
CA ASN A 382 23.27 5.38 -6.96
C ASN A 382 23.84 5.10 -8.36
N ARG A 383 23.15 4.28 -9.16
CA ARG A 383 23.62 3.89 -10.50
C ARG A 383 22.97 4.68 -11.62
N VAL A 384 21.94 5.45 -11.32
CA VAL A 384 21.18 6.19 -12.31
C VAL A 384 21.90 7.51 -12.56
N ARG A 385 22.36 7.71 -13.79
CA ARG A 385 22.96 8.98 -14.21
C ARG A 385 21.86 9.98 -14.51
N LEU A 386 21.64 10.91 -13.59
CA LEU A 386 20.63 11.98 -13.66
C LEU A 386 21.30 13.34 -13.42
N ASN A 387 20.61 14.43 -13.71
CA ASN A 387 21.13 15.78 -13.46
C ASN A 387 20.78 16.21 -12.03
N PHE A 388 21.51 15.69 -11.05
CA PHE A 388 21.30 15.99 -9.64
C PHE A 388 21.58 17.47 -9.31
N ASP A 389 20.88 18.01 -8.32
CA ASP A 389 21.06 19.40 -7.89
C ASP A 389 22.35 19.57 -7.08
N VAL A 390 22.72 18.55 -6.30
CA VAL A 390 23.96 18.43 -5.55
C VAL A 390 24.58 17.08 -5.92
N ASP A 391 25.72 17.07 -6.59
CA ASP A 391 26.38 15.85 -7.08
C ASP A 391 27.79 15.73 -6.47
N PRO A 392 27.94 15.00 -5.35
CA PRO A 392 29.21 14.81 -4.68
C PRO A 392 30.07 13.73 -5.35
N ALA A 393 31.27 14.10 -5.78
CA ALA A 393 32.33 13.21 -6.23
C ALA A 393 33.36 13.02 -5.11
N PHE A 394 33.22 11.93 -4.36
CA PHE A 394 34.12 11.60 -3.25
C PHE A 394 35.48 11.08 -3.75
N ASP A 395 36.56 11.56 -3.13
CA ASP A 395 37.90 11.02 -3.34
C ASP A 395 37.95 9.55 -2.89
N PRO A 396 38.42 8.61 -3.74
CA PRO A 396 38.60 7.21 -3.35
C PRO A 396 39.51 7.01 -2.13
N ARG A 397 40.38 7.97 -1.82
CA ARG A 397 41.25 7.96 -0.63
C ARG A 397 40.64 8.65 0.58
N GLY A 398 39.49 9.30 0.43
CA GLY A 398 38.80 10.01 1.51
C GLY A 398 39.41 11.36 1.89
N GLY A 399 40.30 11.94 1.08
CA GLY A 399 40.95 13.21 1.42
C GLY A 399 40.11 14.45 1.12
N HIS A 400 39.13 14.34 0.21
CA HIS A 400 38.26 15.46 -0.18
C HIS A 400 36.96 14.97 -0.84
N VAL A 401 36.02 15.89 -1.04
CA VAL A 401 34.86 15.73 -1.92
C VAL A 401 34.75 16.95 -2.83
N ASP A 402 34.61 16.71 -4.14
CA ASP A 402 34.29 17.74 -5.11
C ASP A 402 32.77 17.72 -5.35
N VAL A 403 32.07 18.80 -5.03
CA VAL A 403 30.61 18.92 -5.12
C VAL A 403 30.25 19.77 -6.33
N ALA A 404 29.52 19.20 -7.29
CA ALA A 404 28.88 19.96 -8.36
C ALA A 404 27.49 20.43 -7.91
N LEU A 405 27.20 21.71 -8.14
CA LEU A 405 25.98 22.38 -7.72
C LEU A 405 25.22 22.90 -8.95
N SER A 406 23.93 22.60 -9.01
CA SER A 406 22.97 23.23 -9.93
C SER A 406 22.69 24.68 -9.52
N GLU A 407 22.00 25.44 -10.38
CA GLU A 407 21.52 26.79 -10.06
C GLU A 407 20.61 26.80 -8.83
N ARG A 408 19.74 25.80 -8.69
CA ARG A 408 18.84 25.66 -7.53
C ARG A 408 19.63 25.46 -6.24
N ALA A 409 20.61 24.56 -6.25
CA ALA A 409 21.47 24.34 -5.09
C ALA A 409 22.31 25.59 -4.76
N MET A 410 22.80 26.31 -5.77
CA MET A 410 23.50 27.57 -5.58
C MET A 410 22.64 28.66 -4.93
N ALA A 411 21.36 28.75 -5.31
CA ALA A 411 20.42 29.70 -4.70
C ALA A 411 20.15 29.38 -3.22
N ALA A 412 20.09 28.09 -2.88
CA ALA A 412 19.88 27.62 -1.51
C ALA A 412 21.16 27.61 -0.64
N LEU A 413 22.35 27.68 -1.26
CA LEU A 413 23.64 27.52 -0.59
C LEU A 413 23.83 28.55 0.53
N ALA A 414 24.27 28.07 1.71
CA ALA A 414 24.55 28.92 2.85
C ALA A 414 25.59 30.00 2.46
N PRO A 415 25.40 31.27 2.88
CA PRO A 415 26.25 32.38 2.44
C PRO A 415 27.75 32.14 2.65
N ARG A 416 28.13 31.45 3.74
CA ARG A 416 29.53 31.14 4.11
C ARG A 416 30.30 30.35 3.04
N TRP A 417 29.62 29.66 2.14
CA TRP A 417 30.27 28.85 1.09
C TRP A 417 30.43 29.59 -0.23
N ARG A 418 29.71 30.69 -0.46
CA ARG A 418 29.58 31.32 -1.78
C ARG A 418 30.93 31.78 -2.35
N ASP A 419 31.80 32.35 -1.51
CA ASP A 419 33.12 32.84 -1.92
C ASP A 419 34.10 31.72 -2.29
N ARG A 420 33.82 30.48 -1.87
CA ARG A 420 34.63 29.30 -2.20
C ARG A 420 34.15 28.59 -3.47
N VAL A 421 33.02 29.01 -4.05
CA VAL A 421 32.45 28.33 -5.21
C VAL A 421 33.18 28.72 -6.51
N ARG A 422 33.69 27.68 -7.15
CA ARG A 422 34.12 27.54 -8.54
C ARG A 422 33.02 27.85 -9.56
N PRO A 423 33.12 28.74 -10.57
CA PRO A 423 32.20 28.66 -11.70
C PRO A 423 32.23 27.25 -12.32
N GLY A 424 31.06 26.69 -12.59
CA GLY A 424 30.93 25.38 -13.22
C GLY A 424 31.07 25.44 -14.75
N GLN A 425 30.84 24.30 -15.40
CA GLN A 425 30.79 24.16 -16.85
C GLN A 425 29.49 23.43 -17.24
N ASP A 426 28.94 23.74 -18.41
CA ASP A 426 27.70 23.18 -18.93
C ASP A 426 26.50 23.33 -17.98
N LYS A 427 25.92 22.21 -17.52
CA LYS A 427 24.74 22.17 -16.63
C LYS A 427 25.08 22.35 -15.15
N VAL A 428 26.36 22.50 -14.82
CA VAL A 428 26.84 22.72 -13.46
C VAL A 428 27.03 24.21 -13.27
N ALA A 429 26.29 24.82 -12.34
CA ALA A 429 26.40 26.25 -12.05
C ALA A 429 27.64 26.56 -11.21
N GLY A 430 27.94 25.70 -10.22
CA GLY A 430 29.05 25.88 -9.29
C GLY A 430 29.76 24.58 -8.95
N ARG A 431 31.04 24.69 -8.57
CA ARG A 431 31.84 23.59 -8.02
C ARG A 431 32.48 24.01 -6.70
N LEU A 432 32.32 23.19 -5.68
CA LEU A 432 32.90 23.42 -4.36
C LEU A 432 33.76 22.22 -3.96
N ARG A 433 34.97 22.47 -3.48
CA ARG A 433 35.84 21.43 -2.94
C ARG A 433 35.91 21.56 -1.43
N LEU A 434 35.66 20.44 -0.75
CA LEU A 434 35.71 20.32 0.70
C LEU A 434 36.71 19.25 1.10
N ASP A 435 37.43 19.49 2.19
CA ASP A 435 38.39 18.53 2.76
C ASP A 435 38.01 18.14 4.20
N ALA A 436 38.89 17.40 4.87
CA ALA A 436 38.63 16.89 6.22
C ALA A 436 38.52 18.00 7.29
N ALA A 437 39.00 19.22 7.03
CA ALA A 437 38.79 20.36 7.92
C ALA A 437 37.36 20.90 7.81
N ASP A 438 36.74 20.80 6.63
CA ASP A 438 35.35 21.19 6.40
C ASP A 438 34.36 20.10 6.82
N LEU A 439 34.67 18.83 6.49
CA LEU A 439 33.81 17.67 6.71
C LEU A 439 34.62 16.55 7.40
N PRO A 440 34.76 16.57 8.73
CA PRO A 440 35.60 15.64 9.48
C PRO A 440 35.24 14.16 9.33
N GLN A 441 34.00 13.86 8.91
CA GLN A 441 33.52 12.50 8.65
C GLN A 441 33.97 11.94 7.29
N LEU A 442 34.73 12.71 6.50
CA LEU A 442 35.27 12.24 5.23
C LEU A 442 36.07 10.95 5.42
N ARG A 443 35.78 9.99 4.56
CA ARG A 443 36.40 8.66 4.56
C ARG A 443 36.44 8.11 3.13
N PRO A 444 37.26 7.08 2.86
CA PRO A 444 37.29 6.42 1.56
C PRO A 444 35.90 5.90 1.15
N VAL A 445 35.31 6.48 0.12
CA VAL A 445 34.07 5.98 -0.48
C VAL A 445 34.45 5.06 -1.64
N ARG A 446 34.14 3.76 -1.51
CA ARG A 446 34.51 2.77 -2.52
C ARG A 446 33.34 2.53 -3.47
N PRO A 447 33.56 2.50 -4.80
CA PRO A 447 32.56 2.04 -5.74
C PRO A 447 32.05 0.66 -5.32
N GLN A 448 30.73 0.52 -5.30
CA GLN A 448 30.02 -0.62 -4.77
C GLN A 448 30.56 -1.96 -5.34
N LEU A 449 30.84 -2.93 -4.45
CA LEU A 449 31.03 -4.32 -4.85
C LEU A 449 29.73 -4.80 -5.54
N ARG A 450 29.84 -5.49 -6.67
CA ARG A 450 28.72 -5.85 -7.57
C ARG A 450 27.55 -6.61 -6.91
N ARG A 451 27.65 -7.01 -5.63
CA ARG A 451 26.59 -7.67 -4.85
C ARG A 451 26.64 -7.26 -3.37
N PHE A 452 25.54 -6.71 -2.85
CA PHE A 452 25.27 -6.56 -1.41
C PHE A 452 25.03 -7.93 -0.76
N ARG A 453 26.08 -8.76 -0.63
CA ARG A 453 25.96 -10.09 -0.01
C ARG A 453 26.50 -10.16 1.41
N HIS A 454 26.97 -9.04 1.97
CA HIS A 454 27.64 -9.02 3.27
C HIS A 454 27.13 -7.86 4.12
N LEU A 455 27.00 -8.08 5.43
CA LEU A 455 26.63 -7.07 6.44
C LEU A 455 27.52 -5.81 6.31
N LEU A 456 28.81 -5.99 6.00
CA LEU A 456 29.74 -4.89 5.76
C LEU A 456 29.33 -3.94 4.62
N ALA A 457 28.63 -4.43 3.59
CA ALA A 457 28.15 -3.57 2.51
C ALA A 457 26.97 -2.70 2.96
N LEU A 458 26.21 -3.17 3.95
CA LEU A 458 25.05 -2.45 4.51
C LEU A 458 25.48 -1.39 5.50
N GLU A 459 26.42 -1.73 6.38
CA GLU A 459 27.08 -0.77 7.27
C GLU A 459 27.68 0.37 6.45
N ARG A 460 28.48 0.05 5.43
CA ARG A 460 29.03 1.07 4.51
C ARG A 460 27.95 1.91 3.83
N TYR A 461 26.85 1.30 3.39
CA TYR A 461 25.76 2.04 2.78
C TYR A 461 25.12 3.03 3.76
N HIS A 462 24.93 2.62 5.01
CA HIS A 462 24.44 3.51 6.06
C HIS A 462 25.40 4.66 6.32
N GLU A 463 26.70 4.36 6.43
CA GLU A 463 27.74 5.38 6.57
C GLU A 463 27.82 6.31 5.34
N ASP A 464 27.56 5.81 4.13
CA ASP A 464 27.58 6.59 2.89
C ASP A 464 26.40 7.57 2.88
N LEU A 465 25.21 7.12 3.29
CA LEU A 465 24.04 7.98 3.47
C LEU A 465 24.27 9.03 4.57
N ALA A 466 24.86 8.64 5.70
CA ALA A 466 25.19 9.56 6.79
C ALA A 466 26.20 10.63 6.34
N LEU A 467 27.20 10.25 5.55
CA LEU A 467 28.18 11.18 4.99
C LEU A 467 27.53 12.20 4.04
N VAL A 468 26.61 11.76 3.18
CA VAL A 468 25.84 12.67 2.32
C VAL A 468 24.92 13.57 3.15
N GLY A 469 24.28 13.05 4.20
CA GLY A 469 23.49 13.86 5.13
C GLY A 469 24.31 14.97 5.77
N ALA A 470 25.47 14.62 6.36
CA ALA A 470 26.39 15.58 6.96
C ALA A 470 26.90 16.62 5.95
N LEU A 471 27.15 16.21 4.70
CA LEU A 471 27.49 17.14 3.63
C LEU A 471 26.35 18.15 3.37
N LEU A 472 25.09 17.71 3.35
CA LEU A 472 23.96 18.61 3.15
C LEU A 472 23.79 19.58 4.32
N ASP A 473 23.86 19.10 5.56
CA ASP A 473 23.80 19.93 6.77
C ASP A 473 24.93 20.97 6.81
N LEU A 474 26.11 20.62 6.27
CA LEU A 474 27.23 21.55 6.15
C LEU A 474 26.94 22.66 5.13
N LEU A 475 26.37 22.31 3.98
CA LEU A 475 26.17 23.22 2.83
C LEU A 475 24.99 24.17 2.99
N PHE A 476 23.97 23.81 3.78
CA PHE A 476 22.70 24.52 3.87
C PHE A 476 22.32 24.78 5.33
N ASP A 477 21.86 25.99 5.67
CA ASP A 477 21.66 26.40 7.07
C ASP A 477 20.44 25.74 7.76
N ASP A 478 19.39 25.41 7.00
CA ASP A 478 18.20 24.71 7.49
C ASP A 478 17.72 23.73 6.42
N VAL A 479 18.35 22.56 6.37
CA VAL A 479 18.01 21.51 5.40
C VAL A 479 17.29 20.36 6.07
N ARG A 480 16.25 19.87 5.39
CA ARG A 480 15.54 18.66 5.77
C ARG A 480 15.75 17.59 4.71
N VAL A 481 16.41 16.52 5.14
CA VAL A 481 16.84 15.44 4.25
C VAL A 481 15.87 14.27 4.31
N PHE A 482 15.47 13.76 3.14
CA PHE A 482 14.67 12.57 2.96
C PHE A 482 15.42 11.50 2.18
N LEU A 483 15.09 10.22 2.40
CA LEU A 483 15.67 9.11 1.66
C LEU A 483 14.67 8.57 0.63
N SER A 484 15.09 8.49 -0.62
CA SER A 484 14.38 7.76 -1.68
C SER A 484 14.93 6.34 -1.79
N GLU A 485 14.19 5.40 -1.19
CA GLU A 485 14.51 3.97 -1.25
C GLU A 485 13.23 3.16 -1.41
N ARG A 486 13.08 2.45 -2.54
CA ARG A 486 11.86 1.68 -2.86
C ARG A 486 11.84 0.29 -2.25
N ASN A 487 13.00 -0.23 -1.90
CA ASN A 487 13.16 -1.54 -1.29
C ASN A 487 14.24 -1.43 -0.24
N SER A 488 14.07 -2.09 0.91
CA SER A 488 15.16 -2.25 1.87
C SER A 488 16.40 -2.82 1.15
N PRO A 489 17.52 -2.07 1.03
CA PRO A 489 18.71 -2.49 0.29
C PRO A 489 19.35 -3.73 0.93
N TYR A 490 18.96 -4.01 2.17
CA TYR A 490 19.22 -5.23 2.94
C TYR A 490 18.74 -6.52 2.25
N LEU A 491 17.84 -6.44 1.27
CA LEU A 491 17.06 -7.59 0.76
C LEU A 491 16.85 -7.62 -0.75
N THR A 492 17.66 -6.89 -1.54
CA THR A 492 17.68 -7.13 -3.00
C THR A 492 17.97 -8.62 -3.21
N ARG A 493 16.93 -9.37 -3.55
CA ARG A 493 16.91 -10.83 -3.54
C ARG A 493 18.19 -11.35 -4.19
N LEU A 494 18.90 -12.25 -3.48
CA LEU A 494 19.56 -13.36 -4.15
C LEU A 494 18.59 -13.84 -5.23
N PRO A 495 18.98 -14.00 -6.50
CA PRO A 495 18.08 -14.61 -7.47
C PRO A 495 17.47 -15.83 -6.78
N HIS A 496 16.14 -15.95 -6.81
CA HIS A 496 15.50 -17.24 -6.54
C HIS A 496 16.38 -18.28 -7.23
N PRO A 497 16.85 -19.35 -6.58
CA PRO A 497 17.54 -20.39 -7.30
C PRO A 497 16.54 -20.94 -8.32
N ALA A 498 16.56 -20.36 -9.52
CA ALA A 498 16.11 -21.03 -10.72
C ALA A 498 16.94 -22.31 -10.76
N GLY A 499 16.24 -23.44 -10.68
CA GLY A 499 16.74 -24.80 -10.61
C GLY A 499 18.24 -24.99 -10.75
N ARG A 500 18.85 -25.46 -9.67
CA ARG A 500 19.81 -26.57 -9.79
C ARG A 500 19.45 -27.58 -8.72
N VAL A 501 18.77 -28.65 -9.15
CA VAL A 501 18.96 -29.98 -8.58
C VAL A 501 20.45 -30.31 -8.76
N PRO A 502 21.12 -30.84 -7.72
CA PRO A 502 22.03 -31.94 -7.94
C PRO A 502 21.45 -33.22 -7.35
N GLU A 503 21.56 -34.24 -8.17
CA GLU A 503 21.27 -35.64 -7.90
C GLU A 503 22.03 -36.20 -6.69
N ARG A 504 21.38 -37.16 -6.02
CA ARG A 504 21.96 -38.31 -5.29
C ARG A 504 22.92 -38.05 -4.11
N MET A 505 22.50 -38.53 -2.94
CA MET A 505 23.17 -39.52 -2.06
C MET A 505 22.17 -39.83 -0.92
N ALA A 506 21.51 -40.99 -0.85
CA ALA A 506 21.98 -42.33 -0.47
C ALA A 506 22.44 -42.43 1.01
N ALA A 507 21.71 -43.23 1.81
CA ALA A 507 21.94 -43.67 3.20
C ALA A 507 21.95 -42.52 4.25
N GLU A 508 21.09 -42.47 5.26
CA GLU A 508 20.51 -43.47 6.17
C GLU A 508 19.06 -43.14 6.53
#